data_AF-A0A7S3CDY1-F1
#
_entry.id   AF-A0A7S3CDY1-F1
#
_cell.length_a   1.000
_cell.length_b   1.000
_cell.length_c   1.000
_cell.angle_alpha   90.00
_cell.angle_beta   90.00
_cell.angle_gamma   90.00
#
_symmetry.space_group_name_H-M   'P 1'
#
loop_
_entity.id
_entity.type
_entity.pdbx_description
1 polymer ?
#
loop_
_entity_poly.entity_id
_entity_poly.type
_entity_poly.pdbx_seq_one_letter_code
_entity_poly.pdbx_strand_id
1 'polypeptide(L)'
;MGSTLNCVLVLQMLSQGMWYTQNTTQCLPGVNEKVAKKLTGAGKGSLPALAHFAQSDYNKALGLLKRSGLQHNRAAAACKVCCALPLLEARAEVEEGGACVSLEISMRNFRKRATAYAPRFPKAKQEGWYAILAREATDECLALKRLGFQHRGRLRTKLRAEGSGGLEGCHVVLA
;
A
#
# COMPACT_ATOMS: atom_id res chain seq x y z
N MET A 1 14.06 -0.24 12.93
CA MET A 1 12.87 -0.01 12.08
C MET A 1 13.28 -0.09 10.63
N GLY A 2 14.39 0.55 10.24
CA GLY A 2 14.97 0.53 8.90
C GLY A 2 15.18 -0.87 8.34
N SER A 3 15.82 -1.78 9.08
CA SER A 3 16.02 -3.16 8.63
C SER A 3 14.70 -3.89 8.35
N THR A 4 13.71 -3.77 9.24
CA THR A 4 12.39 -4.40 9.07
C THR A 4 11.66 -3.85 7.84
N LEU A 5 11.63 -2.52 7.66
CA LEU A 5 11.01 -1.89 6.51
C LEU A 5 11.73 -2.25 5.20
N ASN A 6 13.07 -2.33 5.21
CA ASN A 6 13.85 -2.76 4.06
C ASN A 6 13.51 -4.19 3.64
N CYS A 7 13.33 -5.12 4.59
CA CYS A 7 12.87 -6.47 4.29
C CYS A 7 11.48 -6.46 3.62
N VAL A 8 10.54 -5.65 4.12
CA VAL A 8 9.21 -5.51 3.50
C VAL A 8 9.31 -4.92 2.10
N LEU A 9 10.16 -3.90 1.91
CA LEU A 9 10.40 -3.29 0.60
C LEU A 9 10.98 -4.31 -0.39
N VAL A 10 11.94 -5.13 0.02
CA VAL A 10 12.48 -6.22 -0.82
C VAL A 10 11.39 -7.22 -1.21
N LEU A 11 10.51 -7.61 -0.28
CA LEU A 11 9.38 -8.49 -0.59
C LEU A 11 8.43 -7.86 -1.61
N GLN A 12 8.16 -6.56 -1.52
CA GLN A 12 7.35 -5.83 -2.49
C GLN A 12 8.03 -5.75 -3.86
N MET A 13 9.33 -5.44 -3.91
CA MET A 13 10.14 -5.40 -5.14
C MET A 13 10.14 -6.74 -5.86
N LEU A 14 10.38 -7.84 -5.14
CA LEU A 14 10.35 -9.20 -5.69
C LEU A 14 8.96 -9.57 -6.21
N SER A 15 7.91 -9.15 -5.51
CA SER A 15 6.52 -9.44 -5.93
C SER A 15 6.13 -8.66 -7.18
N GLN A 16 6.56 -7.41 -7.30
CA GLN A 16 6.22 -6.55 -8.44
C GLN A 16 7.19 -6.72 -9.62
N GLY A 17 8.36 -7.30 -9.39
CA GLY A 17 9.46 -7.30 -10.36
C GLY A 17 9.90 -5.88 -10.70
N MET A 18 9.98 -4.99 -9.70
CA MET A 18 10.37 -3.59 -9.84
C MET A 18 11.31 -3.17 -8.71
N TRP A 19 12.23 -2.27 -9.01
CA TRP A 19 13.08 -1.63 -8.01
C TRP A 19 12.35 -0.50 -7.31
N TYR A 20 12.72 -0.24 -6.05
CA TYR A 20 12.17 0.87 -5.25
C TYR A 20 12.48 2.26 -5.82
N THR A 21 13.49 2.36 -6.69
CA THR A 21 13.88 3.59 -7.40
C THR A 21 13.00 3.88 -8.63
N GLN A 22 12.21 2.89 -9.08
CA GLN A 22 11.31 3.06 -10.22
C GLN A 22 10.01 3.75 -9.80
N ASN A 23 9.39 4.45 -10.75
CA ASN A 23 8.09 5.06 -10.49
C ASN A 23 7.02 3.97 -10.29
N THR A 24 6.30 4.01 -9.17
CA THR A 24 5.34 2.96 -8.80
C THR A 24 4.18 2.79 -9.79
N THR A 25 3.87 3.79 -10.62
CA THR A 25 2.84 3.67 -11.67
C THR A 25 3.26 2.78 -12.84
N GLN A 26 4.56 2.47 -12.99
CA GLN A 26 5.08 1.60 -14.05
C GLN A 26 4.69 0.12 -13.90
N CYS A 27 4.09 -0.27 -12.77
CA CYS A 27 3.47 -1.60 -12.66
C CYS A 27 2.18 -1.70 -13.50
N LEU A 28 1.57 -0.57 -13.86
CA LEU A 28 0.28 -0.53 -14.55
C LEU A 28 0.40 -0.89 -16.04
N PRO A 29 -0.66 -1.45 -16.65
CA PRO A 29 -0.65 -1.84 -18.06
C PRO A 29 -0.35 -0.66 -19.00
N GLY A 30 0.77 -0.77 -19.74
CA GLY A 30 1.14 0.22 -20.77
C GLY A 30 1.75 1.52 -20.24
N VAL A 31 1.99 1.64 -18.93
CA VAL A 31 2.66 2.81 -18.35
C VAL A 31 4.18 2.64 -18.45
N ASN A 32 4.79 3.31 -19.43
CA ASN A 32 6.24 3.41 -19.54
C ASN A 32 6.77 4.65 -18.79
N GLU A 33 8.09 4.87 -18.82
CA GLU A 33 8.74 6.00 -18.14
C GLU A 33 8.24 7.38 -18.62
N LYS A 34 7.97 7.53 -19.93
CA LYS A 34 7.45 8.80 -20.48
C LYS A 34 6.06 9.12 -19.94
N VAL A 35 5.19 8.12 -19.86
CA VAL A 35 3.85 8.25 -19.27
C VAL A 35 3.96 8.55 -17.78
N ALA A 36 4.79 7.80 -17.05
CA ALA A 36 4.99 7.98 -15.62
C ALA A 36 5.45 9.41 -15.27
N LYS A 37 6.38 9.98 -16.05
CA LYS A 37 6.81 11.39 -15.90
C LYS A 37 5.65 12.38 -16.06
N LYS A 38 4.76 12.18 -17.04
CA LYS A 38 3.56 13.02 -17.23
C LYS A 38 2.57 12.88 -16.07
N LEU A 39 2.38 11.66 -15.54
CA LEU A 39 1.54 11.43 -14.36
C LEU A 39 2.12 12.12 -13.12
N THR A 40 3.44 12.10 -12.94
CA THR A 40 4.12 12.86 -11.88
C THR A 40 3.90 14.36 -12.01
N GLY A 41 4.04 14.91 -13.22
CA GLY A 41 3.73 16.34 -13.48
C GLY A 41 2.28 16.73 -13.20
N ALA A 42 1.35 15.77 -13.27
CA ALA A 42 -0.06 15.96 -12.93
C ALA A 42 -0.39 15.66 -11.44
N GLY A 43 0.61 15.45 -10.58
CA GLY A 43 0.42 15.11 -9.16
C GLY A 43 -0.16 13.71 -8.91
N LYS A 44 -0.12 12.83 -9.92
CA LYS A 44 -0.59 11.42 -9.84
C LYS A 44 0.54 10.43 -10.15
N GLY A 45 1.77 10.80 -9.84
CA GLY A 45 2.98 10.02 -10.08
C GLY A 45 3.23 8.87 -9.11
N SER A 46 2.35 8.64 -8.14
CA SER A 46 2.41 7.49 -7.24
C SER A 46 1.18 6.59 -7.43
N LEU A 47 1.38 5.29 -7.29
CA LEU A 47 0.31 4.31 -7.41
C LEU A 47 -0.84 4.57 -6.42
N PRO A 48 -0.61 4.88 -5.12
CA PRO A 48 -1.70 5.21 -4.21
C PRO A 48 -2.49 6.46 -4.62
N ALA A 49 -1.81 7.52 -5.07
CA ALA A 49 -2.47 8.76 -5.49
C ALA A 49 -3.34 8.56 -6.73
N LEU A 50 -2.85 7.77 -7.70
CA LEU A 50 -3.61 7.43 -8.91
C LEU A 50 -4.74 6.44 -8.61
N ALA A 51 -4.54 5.46 -7.72
CA ALA A 51 -5.57 4.53 -7.28
C ALA A 51 -6.72 5.24 -6.59
N HIS A 52 -6.42 6.11 -5.62
CA HIS A 52 -7.42 6.93 -4.95
C HIS A 52 -8.19 7.83 -5.93
N PHE A 53 -7.48 8.45 -6.89
CA PHE A 53 -8.10 9.28 -7.91
C PHE A 53 -9.05 8.48 -8.83
N ALA A 54 -8.63 7.32 -9.32
CA ALA A 54 -9.46 6.46 -10.17
C ALA A 54 -10.68 5.90 -9.44
N GLN A 55 -10.56 5.60 -8.14
CA GLN A 55 -11.69 5.17 -7.31
C GLN A 55 -12.65 6.30 -6.98
N SER A 56 -12.18 7.55 -6.95
CA SER A 56 -13.03 8.73 -6.73
C SER A 56 -13.73 9.19 -8.01
N ASP A 57 -13.03 9.19 -9.14
CA ASP A 57 -13.58 9.58 -10.44
C ASP A 57 -12.88 8.82 -11.58
N TYR A 58 -13.52 7.72 -12.00
CA TYR A 58 -13.01 6.86 -13.05
C TYR A 58 -12.82 7.58 -14.39
N ASN A 59 -13.76 8.45 -14.77
CA ASN A 59 -13.74 9.12 -16.07
C ASN A 59 -12.61 10.15 -16.15
N LYS A 60 -12.38 10.91 -15.07
CA LYS A 60 -11.24 11.84 -15.00
C LYS A 60 -9.91 11.09 -14.99
N ALA A 61 -9.80 9.97 -14.27
CA ALA A 61 -8.60 9.14 -14.28
C ALA A 61 -8.31 8.54 -15.67
N LEU A 62 -9.35 8.04 -16.35
CA LEU A 62 -9.24 7.55 -17.73
C LEU A 62 -8.77 8.66 -18.68
N GLY A 63 -9.35 9.85 -18.56
CA GLY A 63 -8.94 11.01 -19.35
C GLY A 63 -7.48 11.42 -19.10
N LEU A 64 -7.05 11.41 -17.84
CA LEU A 64 -5.65 11.71 -17.47
C LEU A 64 -4.68 10.69 -18.09
N LEU A 65 -4.97 9.40 -17.99
CA LEU A 65 -4.12 8.34 -18.55
C LEU A 65 -4.03 8.43 -20.08
N LYS A 66 -5.15 8.73 -20.75
CA LYS A 66 -5.18 9.00 -22.20
C LYS A 66 -4.28 10.19 -22.57
N ARG A 67 -4.45 11.34 -21.90
CA ARG A 67 -3.63 12.54 -22.13
C ARG A 67 -2.15 12.31 -21.80
N SER A 68 -1.86 11.38 -20.88
CA SER A 68 -0.50 10.97 -20.55
C SER A 68 0.14 10.09 -21.63
N GLY A 69 -0.62 9.64 -22.63
CA GLY A 69 -0.11 8.93 -23.80
C GLY A 69 -0.56 7.47 -23.92
N LEU A 70 -1.50 7.00 -23.09
CA LEU A 70 -2.06 5.65 -23.23
C LEU A 70 -3.18 5.62 -24.27
N GLN A 71 -3.16 4.60 -25.13
CA GLN A 71 -4.31 4.24 -25.94
C GLN A 71 -5.51 3.86 -25.05
N HIS A 72 -6.72 4.01 -25.58
CA HIS A 72 -7.96 3.83 -24.80
C HIS A 72 -8.01 2.52 -24.03
N ASN A 73 -7.71 1.39 -24.68
CA ASN A 73 -7.78 0.06 -24.05
C ASN A 73 -6.77 -0.10 -22.91
N ARG A 74 -5.55 0.44 -23.07
CA ARG A 74 -4.51 0.42 -22.03
C ARG A 74 -4.88 1.34 -20.87
N ALA A 75 -5.40 2.54 -21.16
CA ALA A 75 -5.85 3.48 -20.14
C ALA A 75 -7.01 2.90 -19.31
N ALA A 76 -7.98 2.23 -19.96
CA ALA A 76 -9.08 1.55 -19.29
C ALA A 76 -8.58 0.38 -18.42
N ALA A 77 -7.65 -0.43 -18.93
CA ALA A 77 -7.03 -1.51 -18.16
C ALA A 77 -6.30 -0.98 -16.92
N ALA A 78 -5.51 0.11 -17.07
CA ALA A 78 -4.83 0.76 -15.95
C ALA A 78 -5.80 1.32 -14.91
N CYS A 79 -6.89 1.97 -15.34
CA CYS A 79 -7.95 2.41 -14.42
C CYS A 79 -8.59 1.24 -13.68
N LYS A 80 -8.92 0.15 -14.39
CA LYS A 80 -9.52 -1.04 -13.77
C LYS A 80 -8.61 -1.64 -12.70
N VAL A 81 -7.30 -1.69 -12.94
CA VAL A 81 -6.31 -2.10 -11.92
C VAL A 81 -6.35 -1.12 -10.74
N CYS A 82 -6.26 0.19 -11.00
CA CYS A 82 -6.31 1.23 -9.96
C CYS A 82 -7.57 1.14 -9.09
N CYS A 83 -8.73 0.80 -9.67
CA CYS A 83 -9.98 0.61 -8.94
C CYS A 83 -10.03 -0.70 -8.14
N ALA A 84 -9.22 -1.69 -8.51
CA ALA A 84 -9.11 -2.97 -7.81
C ALA A 84 -8.05 -2.97 -6.70
N LEU A 85 -7.10 -2.02 -6.72
CA LEU A 85 -6.05 -1.93 -5.70
C LEU A 85 -6.64 -1.60 -4.33
N PRO A 86 -6.16 -2.26 -3.26
CA PRO A 86 -6.71 -2.10 -1.92
C PRO A 86 -6.53 -0.67 -1.40
N LEU A 87 -7.61 -0.06 -0.93
CA LEU A 87 -7.59 1.18 -0.17
C LEU A 87 -7.87 0.89 1.30
N LEU A 88 -6.82 0.97 2.10
CA LEU A 88 -6.90 0.79 3.55
C LEU A 88 -7.13 2.12 4.25
N GLU A 89 -8.03 2.10 5.22
CA GLU A 89 -8.19 3.13 6.24
C GLU A 89 -7.81 2.53 7.58
N ALA A 90 -6.88 3.16 8.29
CA ALA A 90 -6.37 2.69 9.56
C ALA A 90 -6.55 3.75 10.64
N ARG A 91 -6.90 3.30 11.85
CA ARG A 91 -6.99 4.11 13.06
C ARG A 91 -6.22 3.41 14.16
N ALA A 92 -5.35 4.15 14.81
CA ALA A 92 -4.52 3.65 15.89
C ALA A 92 -4.79 4.47 17.16
N GLU A 93 -4.96 3.79 18.28
CA GLU A 93 -5.25 4.39 19.57
C GLU A 93 -4.36 3.73 20.64
N VAL A 94 -3.73 4.53 21.49
CA VAL A 94 -2.95 4.03 22.62
C VAL A 94 -3.92 3.59 23.72
N GLU A 95 -3.78 2.36 24.20
CA GLU A 95 -4.61 1.85 25.30
C GLU A 95 -4.17 2.45 26.64
N GLU A 96 -5.11 2.49 27.59
CA GLU A 96 -4.82 2.86 28.97
C GLU A 96 -3.67 2.00 29.52
N GLY A 97 -2.67 2.65 30.11
CA GLY A 97 -1.42 2.00 30.56
C GLY A 97 -0.25 2.09 29.58
N GLY A 98 -0.43 2.64 28.37
CA GLY A 98 0.67 3.15 27.55
C GLY A 98 1.65 2.11 27.01
N ALA A 99 1.30 0.82 27.03
CA ALA A 99 2.15 -0.28 26.55
C ALA A 99 1.59 -0.99 25.30
N CYS A 100 0.37 -0.63 24.87
CA CYS A 100 -0.36 -1.29 23.81
C CYS A 100 -1.01 -0.27 22.88
N VAL A 101 -0.98 -0.56 21.57
CA VAL A 101 -1.70 0.20 20.55
C VAL A 101 -2.79 -0.68 19.96
N SER A 102 -4.04 -0.24 20.09
CA SER A 102 -5.19 -0.79 19.38
C SER A 102 -5.19 -0.25 17.95
N LEU A 103 -5.37 -1.14 16.99
CA LEU A 103 -5.35 -0.84 15.56
C LEU A 103 -6.61 -1.38 14.90
N GLU A 104 -7.44 -0.48 14.39
CA GLU A 104 -8.57 -0.80 13.53
C GLU A 104 -8.21 -0.48 12.08
N ILE A 105 -8.35 -1.46 11.20
CA ILE A 105 -8.08 -1.30 9.77
C ILE A 105 -9.29 -1.79 8.99
N SER A 106 -9.70 -1.00 8.01
CA SER A 106 -10.75 -1.38 7.07
C SER A 106 -10.31 -1.17 5.63
N MET A 107 -10.84 -1.99 4.73
CA MET A 107 -10.58 -1.95 3.30
C MET A 107 -11.84 -1.46 2.60
N ARG A 108 -11.79 -0.25 2.04
CA ARG A 108 -12.95 0.42 1.44
C ARG A 108 -13.52 -0.35 0.24
N ASN A 109 -12.66 -1.00 -0.53
CA ASN A 109 -13.01 -1.76 -1.73
C ASN A 109 -12.76 -3.27 -1.56
N PHE A 110 -13.09 -3.79 -0.37
CA PHE A 110 -12.86 -5.19 -0.03
C PHE A 110 -13.46 -6.18 -1.05
N ARG A 111 -12.67 -7.20 -1.40
CA ARG A 111 -13.08 -8.34 -2.23
C ARG A 111 -12.62 -9.64 -1.59
N LYS A 112 -13.56 -10.57 -1.41
CA LYS A 112 -13.28 -11.88 -0.82
C LYS A 112 -12.33 -12.67 -1.71
N ARG A 113 -11.26 -13.23 -1.12
CA ARG A 113 -10.24 -14.04 -1.83
C ARG A 113 -9.56 -13.31 -3.01
N ALA A 114 -9.41 -11.99 -2.93
CA ALA A 114 -8.66 -11.22 -3.92
C ALA A 114 -7.17 -11.58 -3.89
N THR A 115 -6.55 -11.59 -5.07
CA THR A 115 -5.11 -11.76 -5.23
C THR A 115 -4.46 -10.41 -5.47
N ALA A 116 -3.23 -10.26 -5.00
CA ALA A 116 -2.43 -9.07 -5.22
C ALA A 116 -2.22 -8.83 -6.73
N TYR A 117 -2.29 -7.58 -7.14
CA TYR A 117 -1.86 -7.18 -8.48
C TYR A 117 -0.34 -7.28 -8.58
N ALA A 118 0.16 -8.35 -9.20
CA ALA A 118 1.59 -8.64 -9.34
C ALA A 118 1.86 -9.21 -10.75
N PRO A 119 1.82 -8.37 -11.80
CA PRO A 119 1.80 -8.84 -13.19
C PRO A 119 3.08 -9.55 -13.65
N ARG A 120 4.20 -9.35 -12.94
CA ARG A 120 5.51 -9.97 -13.23
C ARG A 120 5.81 -11.16 -12.32
N PHE A 121 4.91 -11.53 -11.42
CA PHE A 121 5.09 -12.66 -10.52
C PHE A 121 4.53 -13.94 -11.15
N PRO A 122 5.25 -15.08 -11.14
CA PRO A 122 4.86 -16.27 -11.90
C PRO A 122 3.62 -17.00 -11.35
N LYS A 123 3.18 -16.67 -10.13
CA LYS A 123 2.06 -17.34 -9.45
C LYS A 123 1.08 -16.30 -8.90
N ALA A 124 -0.18 -16.70 -8.72
CA ALA A 124 -1.12 -15.86 -8.00
C ALA A 124 -0.61 -15.61 -6.57
N LYS A 125 -0.52 -14.35 -6.16
CA LYS A 125 -0.06 -13.95 -4.82
C LYS A 125 -1.24 -13.48 -3.97
N GLN A 126 -1.30 -13.95 -2.74
CA GLN A 126 -2.29 -13.44 -1.77
C GLN A 126 -1.83 -12.11 -1.22
N GLU A 127 -2.75 -11.18 -1.03
CA GLU A 127 -2.48 -9.92 -0.33
C GLU A 127 -2.22 -10.19 1.16
N GLY A 128 -1.22 -9.52 1.71
CA GLY A 128 -0.86 -9.57 3.11
C GLY A 128 -0.16 -8.29 3.50
N TRP A 129 -0.37 -7.87 4.75
CA TRP A 129 0.12 -6.59 5.27
C TRP A 129 0.91 -6.83 6.55
N TYR A 130 1.78 -5.89 6.89
CA TYR A 130 2.47 -5.84 8.16
C TYR A 130 2.07 -4.56 8.90
N ALA A 131 1.69 -4.71 10.16
CA ALA A 131 1.62 -3.60 11.09
C ALA A 131 2.89 -3.62 11.95
N ILE A 132 3.60 -2.50 11.92
CA ILE A 132 4.90 -2.32 12.55
C ILE A 132 4.75 -1.18 13.56
N LEU A 133 5.00 -1.46 14.83
CA LEU A 133 5.14 -0.44 15.85
C LEU A 133 6.64 -0.18 16.02
N ALA A 134 7.06 1.06 15.85
CA ALA A 134 8.46 1.42 15.87
C ALA A 134 8.70 2.75 16.61
N ARG A 135 9.88 2.88 17.21
CA ARG A 135 10.40 4.14 17.74
C ARG A 135 11.42 4.70 16.75
N GLU A 136 11.10 5.83 16.15
CA GLU A 136 11.92 6.42 15.09
C GLU A 136 13.27 6.89 15.61
N ALA A 137 13.30 7.52 16.79
CA ALA A 137 14.51 8.08 17.39
C ALA A 137 15.62 7.04 17.64
N THR A 138 15.27 5.79 17.92
CA THR A 138 16.22 4.71 18.21
C THR A 138 16.33 3.68 17.09
N ASP A 139 15.61 3.89 15.99
CA ASP A 139 15.42 2.88 14.95
C ASP A 139 14.99 1.50 15.53
N GLU A 140 14.14 1.48 16.54
CA GLU A 140 13.73 0.26 17.24
C GLU A 140 12.37 -0.25 16.72
N CYS A 141 12.26 -1.55 16.47
CA CYS A 141 11.00 -2.19 16.13
C CYS A 141 10.42 -2.84 17.39
N LEU A 142 9.39 -2.23 17.96
CA LEU A 142 8.77 -2.65 19.22
C LEU A 142 7.73 -3.75 19.03
N ALA A 143 7.09 -3.83 17.87
CA ALA A 143 6.18 -4.91 17.54
C ALA A 143 6.06 -5.10 16.02
N LEU A 144 5.93 -6.35 15.58
CA LEU A 144 5.65 -6.70 14.19
C LEU A 144 4.50 -7.71 14.13
N LYS A 145 3.46 -7.39 13.36
CA LYS A 145 2.32 -8.28 13.19
C LYS A 145 1.91 -8.41 11.73
N ARG A 146 1.82 -9.65 11.25
CA ARG A 146 1.27 -9.96 9.93
C ARG A 146 -0.26 -9.93 9.97
N LEU A 147 -0.87 -9.27 9.00
CA LEU A 147 -2.30 -9.07 8.87
C LEU A 147 -2.82 -9.61 7.53
N GLY A 148 -4.09 -9.99 7.49
CA GLY A 148 -4.74 -10.49 6.28
C GLY A 148 -6.24 -10.21 6.28
N PHE A 149 -6.77 -9.93 5.08
CA PHE A 149 -8.19 -9.57 4.86
C PHE A 149 -8.98 -10.67 4.13
N GLN A 150 -8.47 -11.90 4.02
CA GLN A 150 -8.99 -12.92 3.10
C GLN A 150 -10.52 -13.15 3.12
N HIS A 151 -11.15 -13.01 4.30
CA HIS A 151 -12.58 -13.27 4.50
C HIS A 151 -13.40 -12.06 4.94
N ARG A 152 -12.75 -10.97 5.40
CA ARG A 152 -13.41 -9.79 5.95
C ARG A 152 -12.66 -8.52 5.57
N GLY A 153 -13.39 -7.46 5.24
CA GLY A 153 -12.84 -6.16 4.90
C GLY A 153 -12.47 -5.28 6.10
N ARG A 154 -12.59 -5.77 7.33
CA ARG A 154 -12.24 -5.03 8.55
C ARG A 154 -11.55 -5.94 9.55
N LEU A 155 -10.55 -5.41 10.24
CA LEU A 155 -9.77 -6.09 11.27
C LEU A 155 -9.57 -5.13 12.45
N ARG A 156 -9.69 -5.66 13.67
CA ARG A 156 -9.17 -5.02 14.88
C ARG A 156 -8.07 -5.89 15.45
N THR A 157 -6.98 -5.27 15.88
CA THR A 157 -5.85 -5.97 16.46
C THR A 157 -5.11 -5.09 17.44
N LYS A 158 -4.23 -5.70 18.23
CA LYS A 158 -3.36 -5.01 19.19
C LYS A 158 -1.91 -5.25 18.84
N LEU A 159 -1.10 -4.19 18.98
CA LEU A 159 0.36 -4.22 18.95
C LEU A 159 0.86 -3.91 20.36
N ARG A 160 1.54 -4.86 20.98
CA ARG A 160 2.15 -4.67 22.31
C ARG A 160 3.62 -4.36 22.11
N ALA A 161 4.10 -3.27 22.71
CA ALA A 161 5.51 -2.94 22.64
C ALA A 161 6.33 -3.94 23.45
N GLU A 162 7.37 -4.48 22.83
CA GLU A 162 8.42 -5.26 23.49
C GLU A 162 9.50 -4.27 23.94
N GLY A 163 9.62 -4.03 25.26
CA GLY A 163 10.61 -3.11 25.82
C GLY A 163 10.09 -2.30 27.02
N SER A 164 11.01 -1.65 27.73
CA SER A 164 10.74 -0.92 28.99
C SER A 164 10.56 0.60 28.83
N GLY A 165 10.53 1.12 27.60
CA GLY A 165 10.20 2.53 27.33
C GLY A 165 8.77 2.63 26.79
N GLY A 166 7.94 3.51 27.38
CA GLY A 166 6.56 3.74 26.93
C GLY A 166 6.43 4.15 25.45
N LEU A 167 5.20 4.38 24.99
CA LEU A 167 4.89 4.62 23.58
C LEU A 167 5.13 6.06 23.08
N GLU A 168 5.80 6.89 23.85
CA GLU A 168 6.15 8.25 23.43
C GLU A 168 7.09 8.22 22.22
N GLY A 169 6.81 9.06 21.21
CA GLY A 169 7.58 9.11 19.96
C GLY A 169 7.51 7.84 19.09
N CYS A 170 6.51 6.97 19.32
CA CYS A 170 6.31 5.76 18.54
C CYS A 170 5.33 5.98 17.37
N HIS A 171 5.57 5.28 16.27
CA HIS A 171 4.75 5.32 15.06
C HIS A 171 4.28 3.92 14.69
N VAL A 172 3.04 3.84 14.20
CA VAL A 172 2.51 2.64 13.54
C VAL A 172 2.65 2.80 12.04
N VAL A 173 3.35 1.87 11.41
CA VAL A 173 3.51 1.80 9.96
C VAL A 173 2.76 0.58 9.43
N LEU A 174 1.95 0.79 8.38
CA LEU A 174 1.34 -0.28 7.60
C LEU A 174 2.11 -0.45 6.29
N ALA A 175 2.57 -1.67 6.02
CA ALA A 175 3.42 -2.01 4.88
C ALA A 175 3.02 -3.32 4.19
#